data_AF-A0AB38BY80-F1
#
_entry.id   AF-A0AB38BY80-F1
#
_cell.length_a   1.000
_cell.length_b   1.000
_cell.length_c   1.000
_cell.angle_alpha   90.00
_cell.angle_beta   90.00
_cell.angle_gamma   90.00
#
_symmetry.space_group_name_H-M   'P 1'
#
loop_
_entity.id
_entity.type
_entity.pdbx_description
1 polymer ?
#
loop_
_entity_poly.entity_id
_entity_poly.type
_entity_poly.pdbx_seq_one_letter_code
_entity_poly.pdbx_strand_id
1 'polypeptide(L)'
;MRALAELSFDFVWHLMFTDDKQLDQDLAVRSLENLSDYFSLMSDEEKRAFIAVAHERKARLLAVPDADGYSPIRLATEEQAQFLDHVVSGQFFQQFEGPLAADASDRVVPIRR
;
A
#
# COMPACT_ATOMS: atom_id res chain seq x y z
N MET A 1 0.18 14.67 11.06
CA MET A 1 -0.02 13.28 10.61
C MET A 1 -0.60 13.18 9.19
N ARG A 2 -1.64 13.95 8.83
CA ARG A 2 -2.28 13.87 7.49
C ARG A 2 -1.34 14.08 6.30
N ALA A 3 -0.53 15.14 6.30
CA ALA A 3 0.38 15.43 5.18
C ALA A 3 1.43 14.33 4.94
N LEU A 4 1.95 13.71 6.00
CA LEU A 4 2.86 12.57 5.87
C LEU A 4 2.15 11.36 5.27
N ALA A 5 0.94 11.05 5.74
CA ALA A 5 0.14 9.96 5.19
C ALA A 5 -0.21 10.19 3.70
N GLU A 6 -0.51 11.43 3.31
CA GLU A 6 -0.75 11.80 1.90
C GLU A 6 0.50 11.60 1.05
N LEU A 7 1.66 12.07 1.50
CA LEU A 7 2.93 11.88 0.80
C LEU A 7 3.34 10.41 0.70
N SER A 8 3.23 9.65 1.79
CA SER A 8 3.53 8.22 1.81
C SER A 8 2.59 7.46 0.88
N PHE A 9 1.30 7.80 0.86
CA PHE A 9 0.32 7.19 -0.03
C PHE A 9 0.63 7.51 -1.49
N ASP A 10 0.87 8.78 -1.84
CA ASP A 10 1.18 9.18 -3.21
C ASP A 10 2.50 8.54 -3.69
N PHE A 11 3.49 8.37 -2.81
CA PHE A 11 4.73 7.67 -3.12
C PHE A 11 4.51 6.19 -3.45
N VAL A 12 3.76 5.47 -2.61
CA VAL A 12 3.43 4.05 -2.82
C VAL A 12 2.58 3.88 -4.08
N TRP A 13 1.59 4.76 -4.26
CA TRP A 13 0.76 4.80 -5.46
C TRP A 13 1.60 4.99 -6.73
N HIS A 14 2.53 5.94 -6.69
CA HIS A 14 3.43 6.21 -7.82
C HIS A 14 4.30 4.99 -8.11
N LEU A 15 4.86 4.36 -7.07
CA LEU A 15 5.74 3.22 -7.24
C LEU A 15 5.01 1.97 -7.78
N MET A 16 3.73 1.77 -7.44
CA MET A 16 2.97 0.60 -7.88
C MET A 16 2.32 0.76 -9.26
N PHE A 17 1.96 1.98 -9.66
CA PHE A 17 1.08 2.20 -10.82
C PHE A 17 1.65 3.14 -11.89
N THR A 18 2.89 3.59 -11.73
CA THR A 18 3.57 4.40 -12.75
C THR A 18 4.29 3.47 -13.73
N ASP A 19 4.29 3.86 -15.01
CA ASP A 19 4.97 3.13 -16.08
C ASP A 19 6.49 3.03 -15.81
N ASP A 20 7.06 1.85 -16.02
CA ASP A 20 8.49 1.54 -15.85
C ASP A 20 9.41 2.49 -16.63
N LYS A 21 8.91 3.15 -17.68
CA LYS A 21 9.68 4.14 -18.45
C LYS A 21 9.85 5.49 -17.74
N GLN A 22 9.03 5.75 -16.73
CA GLN A 22 9.03 7.00 -15.96
C GLN A 22 9.67 6.84 -14.58
N LEU A 23 9.91 5.60 -14.14
CA LEU A 23 10.40 5.28 -12.81
C LEU A 23 11.74 4.55 -12.93
N ASP A 24 12.77 5.10 -12.29
CA ASP A 24 14.09 4.46 -12.25
C ASP A 24 13.98 3.12 -11.50
N GLN A 25 14.25 2.02 -12.18
CA GLN A 25 14.01 0.68 -11.67
C GLN A 25 14.85 0.37 -10.42
N ASP A 26 16.11 0.83 -10.38
CA ASP A 26 17.00 0.60 -9.23
C ASP A 26 16.50 1.39 -8.02
N LEU A 27 16.01 2.61 -8.22
CA LEU A 27 15.36 3.39 -7.18
C LEU A 27 14.04 2.75 -6.72
N ALA A 28 13.25 2.18 -7.63
CA ALA A 28 12.00 1.49 -7.33
C ALA A 28 12.24 0.29 -6.40
N VAL A 29 13.20 -0.56 -6.78
CA VAL A 29 13.55 -1.78 -6.03
C VAL A 29 14.05 -1.41 -4.64
N ARG A 30 15.00 -0.47 -4.54
CA ARG A 30 15.50 -0.02 -3.24
C ARG A 30 14.41 0.59 -2.36
N SER A 31 13.46 1.30 -2.97
CA SER A 31 12.34 1.88 -2.24
C SER A 31 11.37 0.82 -1.74
N LEU A 32 11.07 -0.20 -2.56
CA LEU A 32 10.25 -1.35 -2.17
C LEU A 32 10.85 -2.15 -1.02
N GLU A 33 12.16 -2.39 -1.06
CA GLU A 33 12.87 -3.10 0.01
C GLU A 33 12.73 -2.38 1.36
N ASN A 34 12.82 -1.04 1.37
CA ASN A 34 12.69 -0.24 2.58
C ASN A 34 11.23 0.00 3.01
N LEU A 35 10.27 -0.13 2.09
CA LEU A 35 8.85 0.09 2.38
C LEU A 35 8.29 -0.96 3.35
N SER A 36 8.76 -2.20 3.28
CA SER A 36 8.35 -3.26 4.21
C SER A 36 8.67 -2.90 5.66
N ASP A 37 9.87 -2.39 5.92
CA ASP A 37 10.28 -1.96 7.26
C ASP A 37 9.47 -0.75 7.73
N TYR A 38 9.23 0.20 6.83
CA TYR A 38 8.42 1.38 7.13
C TYR A 38 6.99 1.01 7.54
N PHE A 39 6.31 0.11 6.82
CA PHE A 39 4.95 -0.33 7.17
C PHE A 39 4.91 -1.14 8.46
N SER A 40 5.97 -1.91 8.74
CA SER A 40 6.08 -2.70 9.98
C SER A 40 6.25 -1.81 11.21
N LEU A 41 6.96 -0.69 11.09
CA LEU A 41 7.24 0.26 12.17
C LEU A 41 6.15 1.34 12.32
N MET A 42 5.19 1.38 11.40
CA MET A 42 4.13 2.38 11.39
C MET A 42 3.24 2.24 12.63
N SER A 43 3.03 3.34 13.34
CA SER A 43 2.12 3.40 14.48
C SER A 43 0.65 3.27 14.05
N ASP A 44 -0.22 2.87 14.98
CA ASP A 44 -1.66 2.76 14.70
C ASP A 44 -2.31 4.10 14.31
N GLU A 45 -1.74 5.23 14.76
CA GLU A 45 -2.19 6.56 14.32
C GLU A 45 -1.81 6.83 12.86
N GLU A 46 -0.60 6.46 12.46
CA GLU A 46 -0.12 6.60 11.08
C GLU A 46 -0.88 5.67 10.13
N LYS A 47 -1.14 4.42 10.52
CA LYS A 47 -1.97 3.48 9.75
C LYS A 47 -3.37 4.04 9.53
N ARG A 48 -4.01 4.56 10.59
CA ARG A 48 -5.34 5.19 10.48
C ARG A 48 -5.32 6.41 9.55
N ALA A 49 -4.28 7.24 9.62
CA ALA A 49 -4.15 8.38 8.73
C ALA A 49 -3.97 7.93 7.26
N PHE A 50 -3.18 6.88 7.00
CA PHE A 50 -2.98 6.31 5.68
C PHE A 50 -4.28 5.71 5.11
N ILE A 51 -5.03 4.96 5.93
CA ILE A 51 -6.34 4.40 5.56
C ILE A 51 -7.34 5.52 5.23
N ALA A 52 -7.36 6.61 6.00
CA ALA A 52 -8.21 7.75 5.73
C ALA A 52 -7.90 8.40 4.36
N VAL A 53 -6.62 8.56 4.02
CA VAL A 53 -6.20 9.05 2.69
C VAL A 53 -6.63 8.10 1.58
N ALA A 54 -6.48 6.79 1.77
CA ALA A 54 -6.92 5.78 0.81
C ALA A 54 -8.44 5.84 0.58
N HIS A 55 -9.23 6.03 1.64
CA HIS A 55 -10.67 6.26 1.54
C HIS A 55 -11.00 7.50 0.71
N GLU A 56 -10.34 8.63 0.97
CA GLU A 56 -10.54 9.85 0.19
C GLU A 56 -10.11 9.69 -1.27
N ARG A 57 -9.06 8.92 -1.55
CA ARG A 57 -8.60 8.63 -2.91
C ARG A 57 -9.58 7.72 -3.65
N LYS A 58 -10.07 6.67 -2.99
CA LYS A 58 -11.10 5.77 -3.52
C LYS A 58 -12.39 6.51 -3.83
N ALA A 59 -12.85 7.38 -2.91
CA ALA A 59 -14.05 8.18 -3.12
C ALA A 59 -13.93 9.13 -4.32
N ARG A 60 -12.74 9.68 -4.57
CA ARG A 60 -12.47 10.54 -5.74
C ARG A 60 -12.37 9.75 -7.06
N LEU A 61 -11.71 8.61 -7.05
CA LEU A 61 -11.49 7.79 -8.25
C LEU A 61 -12.72 6.99 -8.68
N LEU A 62 -13.57 6.61 -7.72
CA LEU A 62 -14.82 5.87 -7.96
C LEU A 62 -16.07 6.76 -7.82
N ALA A 63 -15.91 8.09 -7.82
CA ALA A 63 -17.05 8.99 -7.79
C ALA A 63 -17.95 8.72 -9.00
N VAL A 64 -19.22 8.45 -8.73
CA VAL A 64 -20.24 8.32 -9.78
C VAL A 64 -20.31 9.67 -10.50
N PRO A 65 -20.35 9.69 -11.85
CA PRO A 65 -20.54 10.94 -12.56
C PRO A 65 -21.73 11.71 -12.03
N ASP A 66 -21.52 13.00 -11.76
CA ASP A 66 -22.60 13.88 -11.33
C ASP A 66 -23.67 14.03 -12.43
N ALA A 67 -24.80 14.65 -12.07
CA ALA A 67 -25.91 14.90 -13.01
C ALA A 67 -25.49 15.78 -14.21
N ASP A 68 -24.34 16.45 -14.12
CA ASP A 68 -23.73 17.26 -15.18
C ASP A 68 -22.75 16.45 -16.06
N GLY A 69 -22.62 15.14 -15.82
CA GLY A 69 -21.85 14.20 -16.64
C GLY A 69 -20.35 14.16 -16.33
N TYR A 70 -19.90 14.75 -15.22
CA TYR A 70 -18.49 14.73 -14.83
C TYR A 70 -18.08 13.35 -14.31
N SER A 71 -17.64 12.47 -15.21
CA SER A 71 -16.89 11.27 -14.84
C SER A 71 -15.44 11.63 -14.52
N PRO A 72 -14.81 11.04 -13.49
CA PRO A 72 -13.36 11.11 -13.34
C PRO A 72 -12.66 10.74 -14.66
N ILE A 73 -11.74 11.59 -15.14
CA ILE A 73 -11.06 11.47 -16.45
C ILE A 73 -10.33 10.11 -16.61
N ARG A 74 -10.00 9.46 -15.49
CA ARG A 74 -9.47 8.10 -15.46
C ARG A 74 -10.21 7.30 -14.40
N LEU A 75 -10.98 6.31 -14.83
CA LEU A 75 -11.46 5.25 -13.97
C LEU A 75 -10.25 4.46 -13.46
N ALA A 76 -10.24 4.13 -12.18
CA ALA A 76 -9.22 3.25 -11.61
C ALA A 76 -9.20 1.92 -12.37
N THR A 77 -8.01 1.39 -12.64
CA THR A 77 -7.88 0.01 -13.15
C THR A 77 -8.32 -0.98 -12.08
N GLU A 78 -8.62 -2.22 -12.47
CA GLU A 78 -9.03 -3.27 -11.53
C GLU A 78 -7.98 -3.50 -10.43
N GLU A 79 -6.69 -3.46 -10.79
CA GLU A 79 -5.56 -3.55 -9.85
C GLU A 79 -5.52 -2.38 -8.87
N GLN A 80 -5.77 -1.15 -9.33
CA GLN A 80 -5.82 0.04 -8.47
C GLN A 80 -7.00 -0.02 -7.50
N ALA A 81 -8.16 -0.49 -7.97
CA ALA A 81 -9.34 -0.68 -7.13
C ALA A 81 -9.08 -1.74 -6.05
N GLN A 82 -8.47 -2.87 -6.42
CA GLN A 82 -8.12 -3.93 -5.48
C GLN A 82 -7.10 -3.47 -4.42
N PHE A 83 -6.08 -2.71 -4.84
CA PHE A 83 -5.13 -2.11 -3.89
C PHE A 83 -5.84 -1.18 -2.89
N LEU A 84 -6.71 -0.28 -3.37
CA LEU A 84 -7.47 0.60 -2.49
C LEU A 84 -8.36 -0.18 -1.52
N ASP A 85 -8.97 -1.27 -1.96
CA ASP A 85 -9.77 -2.16 -1.11
C ASP A 85 -8.93 -2.83 -0.02
N HIS A 86 -7.74 -3.35 -0.36
CA HIS A 86 -6.84 -3.96 0.62
C HIS A 86 -6.29 -2.94 1.63
N VAL A 87 -6.01 -1.70 1.20
CA VAL A 87 -5.57 -0.64 2.12
C VAL A 87 -6.71 -0.23 3.04
N VAL A 88 -7.90 0.01 2.49
CA VAL A 88 -9.09 0.39 3.27
C VAL A 88 -9.51 -0.68 4.27
N SER A 89 -9.43 -1.96 3.90
CA SER A 89 -9.74 -3.08 4.80
C SER A 89 -8.67 -3.31 5.87
N GLY A 90 -7.53 -2.65 5.76
CA GLY A 90 -6.36 -2.88 6.63
C GLY A 90 -5.57 -4.15 6.30
N GLN A 91 -6.05 -5.00 5.37
CA GLN A 91 -5.37 -6.21 4.94
C GLN A 91 -3.98 -5.92 4.34
N PHE A 92 -3.82 -4.76 3.72
CA PHE A 92 -2.53 -4.30 3.23
C PHE A 92 -1.47 -4.20 4.33
N PHE A 93 -1.82 -3.89 5.58
CA PHE A 93 -0.83 -3.81 6.66
C PHE A 93 -0.55 -5.17 7.29
N GLN A 94 -1.54 -6.08 7.28
CA GLN A 94 -1.41 -7.43 7.83
C GLN A 94 -0.32 -8.26 7.14
N GLN A 95 0.01 -7.98 5.88
CA GLN A 95 1.11 -8.67 5.18
C GLN A 95 2.50 -8.28 5.70
N PHE A 96 2.62 -7.13 6.36
CA PHE A 96 3.87 -6.61 6.92
C PHE A 96 3.95 -6.80 8.44
N GLU A 97 2.81 -6.93 9.10
CA GLU A 97 2.72 -7.39 10.48
C GLU A 97 3.06 -8.88 10.53
N GLY A 98 4.34 -9.19 10.75
CA GLY A 98 4.79 -10.56 10.95
C GLY A 98 3.97 -11.26 12.05
N PRO A 99 3.87 -12.60 12.05
CA PRO A 99 3.14 -13.32 13.08
C PRO A 99 3.72 -12.96 14.44
N LEU A 100 2.95 -12.24 15.26
CA LEU A 100 3.21 -12.10 16.68
C LEU A 100 3.11 -13.51 17.29
N ALA A 101 4.27 -14.17 17.41
CA ALA A 101 4.51 -15.49 17.97
C ALA A 101 4.05 -16.70 17.12
N ALA A 102 5.02 -17.34 16.47
CA ALA A 102 5.14 -18.79 16.54
C ALA A 102 6.61 -19.12 16.85
N ASP A 103 6.86 -19.32 18.13
CA ASP A 103 7.97 -20.05 18.75
C ASP A 103 9.35 -20.04 18.05
N ALA A 104 10.29 -19.43 18.77
CA ALA A 104 11.67 -19.88 18.83
C ALA A 104 11.71 -21.36 19.27
N SER A 105 11.54 -22.28 18.32
CA SER A 105 11.92 -23.69 18.49
C SER A 105 12.66 -24.15 17.24
N ASP A 106 13.96 -23.89 17.25
CA ASP A 106 14.98 -24.90 16.95
C ASP A 106 14.54 -25.99 15.97
N ARG A 107 14.59 -25.69 14.67
CA ARG A 107 14.54 -26.72 13.62
C ARG A 107 15.89 -26.81 12.95
N VAL A 108 16.84 -27.42 13.67
CA VAL A 108 18.00 -28.08 13.06
C VAL A 108 17.47 -29.19 12.16
N VAL A 109 17.54 -29.00 10.84
CA VAL A 109 17.27 -30.05 9.87
C VAL A 109 18.51 -30.96 9.80
N PRO A 110 18.44 -32.26 10.14
CA PRO A 110 19.57 -33.14 9.99
C PRO A 110 19.79 -33.42 8.49
N ILE A 111 20.99 -33.11 8.01
CA ILE A 111 21.46 -33.51 6.68
C ILE A 111 21.53 -35.03 6.66
N ARG A 112 20.70 -35.68 5.84
CA ARG A 112 20.83 -37.12 5.56
C ARG A 112 22.08 -37.33 4.70
N ARG A 113 22.99 -38.18 5.19
CA ARG A 113 24.17 -38.67 4.46
C ARG A 113 23.78 -39.56 3.29
#